data_AF-A0A953RQG5-F1
#
_entry.id   AF-A0A953RQG5-F1
#
_cell.length_a   1.000
_cell.length_b   1.000
_cell.length_c   1.000
_cell.angle_alpha   90.00
_cell.angle_beta   90.00
_cell.angle_gamma   90.00
#
_symmetry.space_group_name_H-M   'P 1'
#
loop_
_entity.id
_entity.type
_entity.pdbx_description
1 polymer ?
#
loop_
_entity_poly.entity_id
_entity_poly.type
_entity_poly.pdbx_seq_one_letter_code
_entity_poly.pdbx_strand_id
1 'polypeptide(L)'
;MTRVALTEETVLKAIVHIFQASLALFAVTAVFLVSRAPAQNSNFHNAPASAKALKNPYEGQPAPRAKALFHLRCARCHGENGEGSGNIPPLKVEKIKEVTPGEIFWFITKGDINNGMPAWGTLPKQERWQIVSYVQTLGQPQSAQSSKPAAPAMAADTSKLPAPKPPFTDFRHEKPGTTRKITLQDLPAPFATPSAGNSPKVVARPEGAWPQVPEGFKVEQYATGLDNPRIIRTAPNGDIFVAETQAGNVRVFRGMPKPYQMARFADGLNEPFGINFYPPGPNPKWVYVGNTDSVVRFPYQNGDTEARGPAQHIADLPGGGGHSTRDIQFSPDGKKMFVSVGSGSNVDDPDTTPREKNRADVLEFNPDGSDMRIFAYGIRNCVELATNPMTGELWCSVNERDGLGDNLVPDYITHVQDGGFYGWPWWYLGSHQDPRHAGKHPELKDKAIVPDVLLNPHNASLGITFYDGKQFPAEYHEDLFASEHGSWNRAVRVGYELIRVPLHQTGHASGEYQDFMTGFVIDNERVWGRPVSVTVAPDGSLLVTDDGGDCIWRISYTGK
;
A
#
# COMPACT_ATOMS: atom_id res chain seq x y z
N MET A 1 -19.83 46.37 55.45
CA MET A 1 -18.88 46.68 56.54
C MET A 1 -19.32 45.80 57.70
N THR A 2 -18.57 44.80 58.15
CA THR A 2 -17.31 44.92 58.93
C THR A 2 -16.52 43.60 58.83
N ARG A 3 -15.19 43.68 58.86
CA ARG A 3 -14.20 42.59 58.81
C ARG A 3 -13.88 42.02 60.21
N VAL A 4 -13.06 40.95 60.19
CA VAL A 4 -12.08 40.45 61.21
C VAL A 4 -12.59 39.22 61.98
N ALA A 5 -11.85 38.13 62.24
CA ALA A 5 -10.62 37.51 61.71
C ALA A 5 -10.50 36.10 62.33
N LEU A 6 -9.78 35.20 61.65
CA LEU A 6 -9.48 33.82 62.08
C LEU A 6 -8.28 33.80 63.05
N THR A 7 -8.29 32.90 64.05
CA THR A 7 -7.17 32.68 64.98
C THR A 7 -6.61 31.25 64.90
N GLU A 8 -5.28 31.18 65.02
CA GLU A 8 -4.33 30.09 64.73
C GLU A 8 -4.37 28.85 65.65
N GLU A 9 -5.47 28.57 66.34
CA GLU A 9 -5.44 27.62 67.47
C GLU A 9 -5.87 26.17 67.13
N THR A 10 -6.24 25.89 65.88
CA THR A 10 -6.84 24.59 65.52
C THR A 10 -5.90 23.64 64.77
N VAL A 11 -4.73 24.10 64.31
CA VAL A 11 -3.81 23.27 63.51
C VAL A 11 -2.65 22.67 64.35
N LEU A 12 -2.43 23.16 65.58
CA LEU A 12 -1.27 22.77 66.40
C LEU A 12 -1.50 21.61 67.39
N LYS A 13 -2.72 21.06 67.48
CA LYS A 13 -3.05 19.95 68.41
C LYS A 13 -2.89 18.54 67.84
N ALA A 14 -2.46 18.39 66.58
CA ALA A 14 -2.25 17.07 65.95
C ALA A 14 -0.78 16.61 65.89
N ILE A 15 0.19 17.40 66.39
CA ILE A 15 1.63 17.18 66.14
C ILE A 15 2.42 16.68 67.39
N VAL A 16 1.80 16.53 68.57
CA VAL A 16 2.57 16.37 69.84
C VAL A 16 2.40 15.02 70.56
N HIS A 17 1.81 13.97 69.98
CA HIS A 17 1.60 12.68 70.70
C HIS A 17 2.25 11.42 70.13
N ILE A 18 3.18 11.52 69.17
CA ILE A 18 3.95 10.35 68.72
C ILE A 18 5.43 10.71 68.56
N PHE A 19 6.06 11.20 69.63
CA PHE A 19 7.52 11.23 69.77
C PHE A 19 7.87 11.32 71.26
N GLN A 20 8.26 10.21 71.88
CA GLN A 20 9.42 10.04 72.77
C GLN A 20 9.30 8.81 73.68
N ALA A 21 10.04 7.75 73.31
CA ALA A 21 10.69 6.77 74.19
C ALA A 21 11.60 5.92 73.28
N SER A 22 12.76 6.42 72.85
CA SER A 22 14.04 6.45 73.57
C SER A 22 14.74 5.08 73.65
N LEU A 23 15.78 4.94 72.82
CA LEU A 23 17.11 4.38 73.11
C LEU A 23 17.22 3.00 73.81
N ALA A 24 17.81 2.05 73.08
CA ALA A 24 19.02 1.29 73.44
C ALA A 24 18.96 -0.19 73.02
N LEU A 25 19.63 -0.55 71.92
CA LEU A 25 20.52 -1.71 71.96
C LEU A 25 21.66 -1.54 70.95
N PHE A 26 22.86 -1.73 71.48
CA PHE A 26 24.17 -1.48 70.89
C PHE A 26 24.62 -2.58 69.92
N ALA A 27 25.31 -2.13 68.86
CA ALA A 27 26.53 -2.68 68.27
C ALA A 27 26.66 -4.17 67.91
N VAL A 28 26.71 -4.46 66.61
CA VAL A 28 27.68 -5.40 66.00
C VAL A 28 28.14 -4.85 64.63
N THR A 29 29.41 -4.44 64.60
CA THR A 29 30.40 -4.36 63.50
C THR A 29 30.00 -4.67 62.04
N ALA A 30 30.31 -3.74 61.11
CA ALA A 30 31.35 -3.92 60.09
C ALA A 30 31.49 -2.67 59.21
N VAL A 31 32.67 -2.03 59.27
CA VAL A 31 33.12 -1.02 58.31
C VAL A 31 33.44 -1.73 57.00
N PHE A 32 32.63 -1.51 55.96
CA PHE A 32 33.06 -1.70 54.58
C PHE A 32 32.99 -0.35 53.87
N LEU A 33 34.13 0.02 53.30
CA LEU A 33 34.31 1.19 52.44
C LEU A 33 33.18 1.25 51.41
N VAL A 34 32.45 2.36 51.40
CA VAL A 34 31.62 2.76 50.25
C VAL A 34 32.59 3.06 49.12
N SER A 35 32.88 2.02 48.33
CA SER A 35 33.38 2.19 46.98
C SER A 35 32.27 2.94 46.24
N ARG A 36 32.56 4.18 45.84
CA ARG A 36 31.81 4.80 44.74
C ARG A 36 31.90 3.82 43.58
N ALA A 37 30.80 3.12 43.30
CA ALA A 37 30.66 2.43 42.04
C ALA A 37 30.90 3.46 40.94
N PRO A 38 31.73 3.15 39.92
CA PRO A 38 31.81 4.00 38.75
C PRO A 38 30.40 4.17 38.18
N ALA A 39 30.08 5.39 37.70
CA ALA A 39 28.82 5.67 37.03
C ALA A 39 28.50 4.52 36.07
N GLN A 40 27.39 3.82 36.34
CA GLN A 40 26.96 2.68 35.55
C GLN A 40 26.69 3.20 34.14
N ASN A 41 27.51 2.79 33.17
CA ASN A 41 27.39 3.18 31.76
C ASN A 41 25.92 3.09 31.32
N SER A 42 25.39 4.15 30.70
CA SER A 42 24.03 4.15 30.18
C SER A 42 23.87 3.02 29.16
N ASN A 43 23.15 1.96 29.50
CA ASN A 43 22.84 0.86 28.58
C ASN A 43 21.97 1.38 27.44
N PHE A 44 22.22 0.92 26.21
CA PHE A 44 21.40 1.27 25.06
C PHE A 44 19.95 0.82 25.28
N HIS A 45 19.05 1.77 25.52
CA HIS A 45 17.63 1.55 25.80
C HIS A 45 17.33 0.50 26.88
N ASN A 46 18.16 0.42 27.92
CA ASN A 46 18.02 -0.54 29.03
C ASN A 46 18.04 -2.02 28.60
N ALA A 47 18.70 -2.35 27.50
CA ALA A 47 18.91 -3.74 27.10
C ALA A 47 19.58 -4.54 28.24
N PRO A 48 19.10 -5.76 28.56
CA PRO A 48 19.64 -6.55 29.66
C PRO A 48 21.06 -7.02 29.35
N ALA A 49 21.86 -7.30 30.40
CA ALA A 49 23.24 -7.80 30.22
C ALA A 49 23.33 -9.07 29.37
N SER A 50 22.29 -9.91 29.39
CA SER A 50 22.18 -11.10 28.54
C SER A 50 22.06 -10.77 27.05
N ALA A 51 21.45 -9.64 26.68
CA ALA A 51 21.39 -9.17 25.30
C ALA A 51 22.76 -8.70 24.82
N LYS A 52 23.50 -7.95 25.65
CA LYS A 52 24.85 -7.47 25.35
C LYS A 52 25.84 -8.60 25.05
N ALA A 53 25.63 -9.77 25.65
CA ALA A 53 26.47 -10.96 25.43
C ALA A 53 26.14 -11.72 24.12
N LEU A 54 25.05 -11.38 23.42
CA LEU A 54 24.68 -12.04 22.16
C LEU A 54 25.59 -11.59 21.02
N LYS A 55 26.10 -12.57 20.27
CA LYS A 55 26.90 -12.36 19.06
C LYS A 55 26.03 -12.41 17.81
N ASN A 56 26.35 -11.56 16.83
CA ASN A 56 25.70 -11.62 15.53
C ASN A 56 26.18 -12.87 14.78
N PRO A 57 25.30 -13.83 14.43
CA PRO A 57 25.70 -15.05 13.71
C PRO A 57 26.20 -14.78 12.29
N TYR A 58 25.99 -13.57 11.76
CA TYR A 58 26.44 -13.14 10.44
C TYR A 58 27.74 -12.33 10.49
N GLU A 59 28.40 -12.21 11.65
CA GLU A 59 29.68 -11.52 11.74
C GLU A 59 30.72 -12.22 10.84
N GLY A 60 31.24 -11.49 9.85
CA GLY A 60 32.14 -12.03 8.82
C GLY A 60 31.49 -13.01 7.83
N GLN A 61 30.16 -13.12 7.80
CA GLN A 61 29.42 -13.99 6.88
C GLN A 61 28.38 -13.21 6.06
N PRO A 62 28.01 -13.68 4.85
CA PRO A 62 26.97 -13.04 4.05
C PRO A 62 25.60 -13.03 4.76
N ALA A 63 24.94 -11.88 4.78
CA ALA A 63 23.56 -11.70 5.25
C ALA A 63 22.67 -11.29 4.05
N PRO A 64 22.25 -12.24 3.20
CA PRO A 64 21.76 -11.94 1.84
C PRO A 64 20.45 -11.14 1.80
N ARG A 65 19.64 -11.20 2.86
CA ARG A 65 18.36 -10.48 2.96
C ARG A 65 18.45 -9.24 3.85
N ALA A 66 19.63 -8.91 4.38
CA ALA A 66 19.83 -7.84 5.36
C ALA A 66 19.26 -6.49 4.91
N LYS A 67 19.63 -6.05 3.69
CA LYS A 67 19.14 -4.80 3.10
C LYS A 67 17.65 -4.86 2.82
N ALA A 68 17.16 -5.91 2.15
CA ALA A 68 15.74 -6.05 1.83
C ALA A 68 14.84 -6.05 3.07
N LEU A 69 15.25 -6.75 4.14
CA LEU A 69 14.53 -6.79 5.40
C LEU A 69 14.52 -5.43 6.10
N PHE A 70 15.65 -4.70 6.08
CA PHE A 70 15.70 -3.34 6.60
C PHE A 70 14.78 -2.40 5.81
N HIS A 71 14.78 -2.47 4.48
CA HIS A 71 13.92 -1.61 3.66
C HIS A 71 12.44 -1.88 3.92
N LEU A 72 12.05 -3.16 4.00
CA LEU A 72 10.68 -3.57 4.25
C LEU A 72 10.16 -3.18 5.64
N ARG A 73 11.04 -3.10 6.65
CA ARG A 73 10.63 -3.01 8.07
C ARG A 73 11.05 -1.72 8.77
N CYS A 74 12.16 -1.11 8.34
CA CYS A 74 12.82 -0.03 9.08
C CYS A 74 12.94 1.25 8.24
N ALA A 75 13.13 1.15 6.93
CA ALA A 75 13.38 2.32 6.08
C ALA A 75 12.20 3.30 6.02
N ARG A 76 10.95 2.81 6.13
CA ARG A 76 9.75 3.66 6.18
C ARG A 76 9.83 4.75 7.27
N CYS A 77 10.53 4.48 8.38
CA CYS A 77 10.72 5.43 9.47
C CYS A 77 12.13 6.02 9.51
N HIS A 78 13.17 5.18 9.34
CA HIS A 78 14.56 5.59 9.49
C HIS A 78 15.22 6.07 8.17
N GLY A 79 14.50 6.09 7.06
CA GLY A 79 15.04 6.40 5.74
C GLY A 79 15.80 5.22 5.12
N GLU A 80 15.97 5.27 3.80
CA GLU A 80 16.56 4.17 2.99
C GLU A 80 17.99 3.83 3.41
N ASN A 81 18.73 4.81 3.93
CA ASN A 81 20.11 4.68 4.38
C ASN A 81 20.26 4.97 5.89
N GLY A 82 19.18 4.90 6.67
CA GLY A 82 19.22 5.15 8.11
C GLY A 82 19.45 6.62 8.48
N GLU A 83 19.09 7.56 7.62
CA GLU A 83 19.24 9.00 7.82
C GLU A 83 18.28 9.61 8.84
N GLY A 84 17.20 8.92 9.23
CA GLY A 84 16.15 9.43 10.11
C GLY A 84 15.33 10.56 9.48
N SER A 85 14.32 11.03 10.18
CA SER A 85 13.47 12.15 9.75
C SER A 85 12.98 12.94 10.94
N GLY A 86 13.37 14.21 11.09
CA GLY A 86 12.88 15.12 12.14
C GLY A 86 12.84 14.54 13.56
N ASN A 87 11.73 13.86 13.89
CA ASN A 87 11.44 13.20 15.17
C ASN A 87 11.90 11.72 15.26
N ILE A 88 12.24 11.07 14.15
CA ILE A 88 12.75 9.69 14.10
C ILE A 88 14.28 9.71 14.10
N PRO A 89 14.95 9.00 15.03
CA PRO A 89 16.39 9.10 15.17
C PRO A 89 17.13 8.53 13.95
N PRO A 90 18.19 9.21 13.47
CA PRO A 90 19.11 8.65 12.49
C PRO A 90 19.83 7.43 13.05
N LEU A 91 19.96 6.39 12.23
CA LEU A 91 20.72 5.18 12.55
C LEU A 91 22.19 5.28 12.13
N LYS A 92 22.52 6.20 11.23
CA LYS A 92 23.89 6.47 10.75
C LYS A 92 24.76 7.31 11.72
N VAL A 93 24.43 7.33 13.00
CA VAL A 93 25.15 8.13 14.02
C VAL A 93 26.23 7.31 14.72
N GLU A 94 27.31 7.98 15.11
CA GLU A 94 28.46 7.34 15.77
C GLU A 94 28.07 6.52 17.00
N LYS A 95 27.04 6.97 17.73
CA LYS A 95 26.50 6.27 18.89
C LYS A 95 26.02 4.84 18.58
N ILE A 96 25.48 4.57 17.39
CA ILE A 96 25.03 3.22 17.00
C ILE A 96 26.21 2.26 16.80
N LYS A 97 27.40 2.77 16.42
CA LYS A 97 28.62 1.98 16.27
C LYS A 97 29.17 1.47 17.61
N GLU A 98 28.86 2.16 18.70
CA GLU A 98 29.28 1.80 20.06
C GLU A 98 28.34 0.77 20.72
N VAL A 99 27.18 0.49 20.12
CA VAL A 99 26.17 -0.44 20.63
C VAL A 99 26.51 -1.86 20.17
N THR A 100 26.43 -2.85 21.07
CA THR A 100 26.69 -4.23 20.68
C THR A 100 25.58 -4.77 19.76
N PRO A 101 25.89 -5.67 18.80
CA PRO A 101 24.87 -6.26 17.93
C PRO A 101 23.71 -6.90 18.70
N GLY A 102 24.00 -7.48 19.87
CA GLY A 102 22.99 -8.07 20.74
C GLY A 102 22.03 -7.06 21.39
N GLU A 103 22.50 -5.86 21.70
CA GLU A 103 21.66 -4.75 22.17
C GLU A 103 20.76 -4.22 21.05
N ILE A 104 21.28 -4.09 19.82
CA ILE A 104 20.48 -3.72 18.63
C ILE A 104 19.43 -4.81 18.35
N PHE A 105 19.82 -6.08 18.38
CA PHE A 105 18.93 -7.22 18.20
C PHE A 105 17.78 -7.20 19.22
N TRP A 106 18.09 -6.96 20.49
CA TRP A 106 17.10 -6.87 21.55
C TRP A 106 16.15 -5.70 21.33
N PHE A 107 16.68 -4.53 20.95
CA PHE A 107 15.86 -3.34 20.72
C PHE A 107 14.93 -3.52 19.52
N ILE A 108 15.41 -4.05 18.39
CA ILE A 108 14.56 -4.43 17.24
C ILE A 108 13.48 -5.43 17.66
N THR A 109 13.83 -6.39 18.51
CA THR A 109 12.90 -7.43 18.99
C THR A 109 11.78 -6.86 19.84
N LYS A 110 12.10 -5.91 20.72
CA LYS A 110 11.15 -5.34 21.69
C LYS A 110 10.43 -4.10 21.17
N GLY A 111 11.02 -3.41 20.20
CA GLY A 111 10.56 -2.10 19.76
C GLY A 111 10.65 -1.07 20.86
N ASP A 112 10.14 0.11 20.57
CA ASP A 112 9.85 1.17 21.52
C ASP A 112 8.42 1.66 21.23
N ILE A 113 7.47 0.80 21.58
CA ILE A 113 6.06 0.93 21.19
C ILE A 113 5.47 2.27 21.68
N ASN A 114 5.89 2.72 22.86
CA ASN A 114 5.42 3.98 23.45
C ASN A 114 5.94 5.22 22.71
N ASN A 115 7.05 5.08 21.96
CA ASN A 115 7.64 6.14 21.15
C ASN A 115 7.52 5.85 19.64
N GLY A 116 6.59 4.97 19.25
CA GLY A 116 6.21 4.73 17.86
C GLY A 116 7.12 3.77 17.07
N MET A 117 8.10 3.11 17.70
CA MET A 117 8.91 2.06 17.06
C MET A 117 8.26 0.68 17.24
N PRO A 118 7.81 -0.01 16.17
CA PRO A 118 7.22 -1.33 16.28
C PRO A 118 8.17 -2.39 16.85
N ALA A 119 7.60 -3.39 17.51
CA ALA A 119 8.35 -4.56 17.96
C ALA A 119 8.41 -5.62 16.85
N TRP A 120 9.60 -6.11 16.53
CA TRP A 120 9.79 -7.14 15.50
C TRP A 120 10.00 -8.54 16.08
N GLY A 121 9.57 -8.77 17.32
CA GLY A 121 9.75 -10.06 18.00
C GLY A 121 9.07 -11.25 17.30
N THR A 122 8.06 -10.98 16.46
CA THR A 122 7.39 -11.96 15.60
C THR A 122 8.20 -12.37 14.37
N LEU A 123 9.21 -11.59 13.97
CA LEU A 123 10.12 -11.99 12.89
C LEU A 123 11.01 -13.16 13.34
N PRO A 124 11.30 -14.12 12.44
CA PRO A 124 12.27 -15.17 12.71
C PRO A 124 13.58 -14.58 13.23
N LYS A 125 14.17 -15.24 14.24
CA LYS A 125 15.42 -14.80 14.87
C LYS A 125 16.52 -14.53 13.83
N GLN A 126 16.58 -15.36 12.80
CA GLN A 126 17.55 -15.24 11.70
C GLN A 126 17.36 -13.94 10.90
N GLU A 127 16.13 -13.55 10.60
CA GLU A 127 15.84 -12.33 9.85
C GLU A 127 16.17 -11.07 10.66
N ARG A 128 15.84 -11.07 11.95
CA ARG A 128 16.24 -9.97 12.85
C ARG A 128 17.76 -9.80 12.92
N TRP A 129 18.52 -10.90 12.96
CA TRP A 129 19.99 -10.81 12.91
C TRP A 129 20.51 -10.27 11.59
N GLN A 130 19.86 -10.56 10.46
CA GLN A 130 20.22 -9.93 9.19
C GLN A 130 19.92 -8.43 9.17
N ILE A 131 18.81 -7.98 9.78
CA ILE A 131 18.54 -6.54 9.95
C ILE A 131 19.65 -5.89 10.79
N VAL A 132 20.06 -6.51 11.89
CA VAL A 132 21.20 -6.04 12.71
C VAL A 132 22.47 -5.92 11.87
N SER A 133 22.78 -6.92 11.05
CA SER A 133 23.94 -6.87 10.14
C SER A 133 23.89 -5.67 9.19
N TYR A 134 22.71 -5.32 8.65
CA TYR A 134 22.58 -4.13 7.82
C TYR A 134 22.76 -2.85 8.62
N VAL A 135 22.10 -2.73 9.78
CA VAL A 135 22.18 -1.54 10.65
C VAL A 135 23.63 -1.24 11.03
N GLN A 136 24.45 -2.27 11.31
CA GLN A 136 25.86 -2.11 11.64
C GLN A 136 26.74 -1.62 10.46
N THR A 137 26.25 -1.72 9.22
CA THR A 137 26.95 -1.19 8.03
C THR A 137 26.58 0.26 7.70
N LEU A 138 25.52 0.80 8.33
CA LEU A 138 25.06 2.17 8.07
C LEU A 138 26.09 3.18 8.58
N GLY A 139 26.50 4.13 7.73
CA GLY A 139 27.46 5.18 8.08
C GLY A 139 28.94 4.77 8.05
N GLN A 140 29.27 3.59 7.51
CA GLN A 140 30.66 3.19 7.21
C GLN A 140 31.06 3.70 5.80
N PRO A 141 32.23 4.35 5.63
CA PRO A 141 32.79 4.58 4.30
C PRO A 141 33.14 3.21 3.68
N GLN A 142 32.57 2.94 2.52
CA GLN A 142 32.61 1.62 1.86
C GLN A 142 34.05 1.20 1.56
N SER A 143 34.66 0.36 2.42
CA SER A 143 35.98 -0.21 2.18
C SER A 143 35.88 -1.43 1.27
N ALA A 144 36.69 -1.42 0.22
CA ALA A 144 36.71 -2.42 -0.82
C ALA A 144 37.28 -3.75 -0.32
N GLN A 145 36.45 -4.81 -0.22
CA GLN A 145 36.92 -6.19 -0.33
C GLN A 145 35.81 -7.17 -0.77
N SER A 146 35.92 -7.57 -2.05
CA SER A 146 35.71 -8.91 -2.62
C SER A 146 34.43 -9.70 -2.32
N SER A 147 33.32 -9.21 -2.85
CA SER A 147 32.61 -9.96 -3.89
C SER A 147 32.28 -8.91 -4.94
N LYS A 148 32.71 -9.08 -6.19
CA LYS A 148 32.49 -8.08 -7.25
C LYS A 148 30.98 -7.83 -7.34
N PRO A 149 30.45 -6.72 -6.79
CA PRO A 149 29.09 -6.35 -7.08
C PRO A 149 29.15 -5.91 -8.54
N ALA A 150 28.18 -6.30 -9.36
CA ALA A 150 27.89 -5.45 -10.50
C ALA A 150 27.77 -4.02 -9.92
N ALA A 151 28.55 -3.09 -10.47
CA ALA A 151 28.52 -1.70 -10.04
C ALA A 151 27.06 -1.28 -9.86
N PRO A 152 26.72 -0.40 -8.90
CA PRO A 152 25.45 0.30 -9.01
C PRO A 152 25.47 0.85 -10.43
N ALA A 153 24.52 0.43 -11.27
CA ALA A 153 24.45 0.98 -12.60
C ALA A 153 24.35 2.49 -12.36
N MET A 154 25.45 3.21 -12.62
CA MET A 154 25.39 4.62 -12.95
C MET A 154 24.22 4.70 -13.89
N ALA A 155 23.13 5.39 -13.50
CA ALA A 155 21.86 5.45 -14.20
C ALA A 155 22.13 5.23 -15.69
N ALA A 156 21.99 3.97 -16.11
CA ALA A 156 22.51 3.60 -17.42
C ALA A 156 21.66 4.43 -18.36
N ASP A 157 22.30 5.21 -19.24
CA ASP A 157 21.58 5.98 -20.24
C ASP A 157 20.54 5.06 -20.88
N THR A 158 19.28 5.24 -20.48
CA THR A 158 18.23 4.24 -20.69
C THR A 158 17.85 4.15 -22.16
N SER A 159 18.28 5.14 -22.94
CA SER A 159 18.25 5.16 -24.40
C SER A 159 19.14 4.08 -25.03
N LYS A 160 20.08 3.48 -24.28
CA LYS A 160 21.00 2.42 -24.75
C LYS A 160 20.60 1.01 -24.37
N LEU A 161 19.56 0.82 -23.55
CA LEU A 161 19.04 -0.51 -23.25
C LEU A 161 18.34 -1.08 -24.50
N PRO A 162 18.45 -2.39 -24.79
CA PRO A 162 17.74 -3.01 -25.90
C PRO A 162 16.24 -2.71 -25.85
N ALA A 163 15.61 -2.60 -27.01
CA ALA A 163 14.15 -2.48 -27.07
C ALA A 163 13.51 -3.73 -26.45
N PRO A 164 12.37 -3.58 -25.75
CA PRO A 164 11.66 -4.72 -25.18
C PRO A 164 11.17 -5.63 -26.32
N LYS A 165 11.13 -6.94 -26.06
CA LYS A 165 10.65 -7.92 -27.03
C LYS A 165 9.12 -7.99 -26.96
N PRO A 166 8.39 -7.78 -28.07
CA PRO A 166 6.94 -7.93 -28.11
C PRO A 166 6.48 -9.33 -27.61
N PRO A 167 5.30 -9.44 -26.97
CA PRO A 167 4.33 -8.36 -26.74
C PRO A 167 4.65 -7.45 -25.54
N PHE A 168 5.74 -7.72 -24.81
CA PHE A 168 6.13 -6.94 -23.64
C PHE A 168 6.69 -5.58 -24.04
N THR A 169 6.53 -4.60 -23.14
CA THR A 169 6.94 -3.22 -23.35
C THR A 169 7.72 -2.66 -22.16
N ASP A 170 8.11 -1.40 -22.24
CA ASP A 170 8.57 -0.59 -21.13
C ASP A 170 8.20 0.88 -21.36
N PHE A 171 8.44 1.70 -20.34
CA PHE A 171 8.09 3.13 -20.32
C PHE A 171 8.59 3.95 -21.53
N ARG A 172 9.63 3.48 -22.23
CA ARG A 172 10.20 4.19 -23.39
C ARG A 172 9.35 4.02 -24.64
N HIS A 173 8.45 3.03 -24.63
CA HIS A 173 7.62 2.61 -25.76
C HIS A 173 6.12 2.65 -25.44
N GLU A 174 5.74 3.27 -24.31
CA GLU A 174 4.36 3.57 -23.95
C GLU A 174 3.94 4.87 -24.63
N LYS A 175 2.87 4.80 -25.43
CA LYS A 175 2.40 5.94 -26.21
C LYS A 175 0.88 5.86 -26.36
N PRO A 176 0.13 6.95 -26.13
CA PRO A 176 -1.31 6.95 -26.26
C PRO A 176 -1.78 6.39 -27.61
N GLY A 177 -2.80 5.53 -27.57
CA GLY A 177 -3.37 4.83 -28.71
C GLY A 177 -2.65 3.52 -29.08
N THR A 178 -1.54 3.17 -28.43
CA THR A 178 -0.85 1.89 -28.69
C THR A 178 -1.69 0.74 -28.15
N THR A 179 -2.13 -0.16 -29.02
CA THR A 179 -2.86 -1.37 -28.63
C THR A 179 -1.89 -2.49 -28.27
N ARG A 180 -2.18 -3.21 -27.19
CA ARG A 180 -1.39 -4.30 -26.63
C ARG A 180 -2.27 -5.50 -26.38
N LYS A 181 -1.71 -6.69 -26.55
CA LYS A 181 -2.37 -7.96 -26.25
C LYS A 181 -1.32 -8.97 -25.83
N ILE A 182 -1.44 -9.47 -24.61
CA ILE A 182 -0.60 -10.55 -24.06
C ILE A 182 -1.49 -11.78 -23.93
N THR A 183 -0.96 -12.92 -24.35
CA THR A 183 -1.64 -14.22 -24.28
C THR A 183 -0.80 -15.21 -23.49
N LEU A 184 -1.40 -16.36 -23.15
CA LEU A 184 -0.67 -17.43 -22.45
C LEU A 184 0.52 -17.95 -23.26
N GLN A 185 0.45 -17.86 -24.60
CA GLN A 185 1.53 -18.32 -25.50
C GLN A 185 2.76 -17.41 -25.45
N ASP A 186 2.61 -16.18 -24.97
CA ASP A 186 3.70 -15.20 -24.89
C ASP A 186 4.51 -15.33 -23.59
N LEU A 187 4.00 -16.08 -22.61
CA LEU A 187 4.59 -16.13 -21.28
C LEU A 187 5.93 -16.87 -21.31
N PRO A 188 7.02 -16.24 -20.80
CA PRO A 188 8.27 -16.94 -20.63
C PRO A 188 8.17 -17.97 -19.50
N ALA A 189 9.09 -18.92 -19.48
CA ALA A 189 9.26 -19.80 -18.32
C ALA A 189 9.63 -18.98 -17.07
N PRO A 190 9.23 -19.41 -15.85
CA PRO A 190 9.71 -18.79 -14.62
C PRO A 190 11.23 -18.66 -14.58
N PHE A 191 11.70 -17.50 -14.12
CA PHE A 191 13.12 -17.14 -14.01
C PHE A 191 13.87 -17.04 -15.34
N ALA A 192 13.17 -16.87 -16.47
CA ALA A 192 13.80 -16.58 -17.75
C ALA A 192 14.70 -15.32 -17.70
N THR A 193 14.37 -14.37 -16.80
CA THR A 193 15.30 -13.34 -16.32
C THR A 193 15.33 -13.34 -14.78
N PRO A 194 16.40 -12.83 -14.16
CA PRO A 194 16.39 -12.55 -12.72
C PRO A 194 15.30 -11.54 -12.36
N SER A 195 14.69 -11.68 -11.17
CA SER A 195 13.86 -10.61 -10.60
C SER A 195 14.73 -9.41 -10.25
N ALA A 196 14.19 -8.20 -10.39
CA ALA A 196 14.93 -6.97 -10.15
C ALA A 196 14.14 -6.00 -9.25
N GLY A 197 14.74 -5.54 -8.16
CA GLY A 197 14.19 -4.44 -7.37
C GLY A 197 14.60 -3.08 -7.97
N ASN A 198 13.62 -2.31 -8.40
CA ASN A 198 13.73 -1.03 -9.08
C ASN A 198 12.58 -0.08 -8.65
N SER A 199 12.47 0.18 -7.35
CA SER A 199 11.46 1.10 -6.82
C SER A 199 11.61 2.50 -7.43
N PRO A 200 10.52 3.16 -7.84
CA PRO A 200 10.60 4.48 -8.43
C PRO A 200 11.04 5.52 -7.40
N LYS A 201 11.91 6.44 -7.83
CA LYS A 201 12.14 7.70 -7.14
C LYS A 201 11.14 8.73 -7.66
N VAL A 202 10.13 9.04 -6.85
CA VAL A 202 9.20 10.13 -7.15
C VAL A 202 9.93 11.47 -7.04
N VAL A 203 9.82 12.31 -8.06
CA VAL A 203 10.40 13.65 -8.13
C VAL A 203 9.35 14.68 -8.49
N ALA A 204 9.64 15.95 -8.26
CA ALA A 204 8.76 17.02 -8.71
C ALA A 204 8.57 16.96 -10.23
N ARG A 205 7.34 17.25 -10.67
CA ARG A 205 7.00 17.38 -12.10
C ARG A 205 7.93 18.37 -12.79
N PRO A 206 8.65 17.96 -13.86
CA PRO A 206 9.47 18.87 -14.63
C PRO A 206 8.67 20.03 -15.21
N GLU A 207 9.30 21.19 -15.37
CA GLU A 207 8.67 22.35 -15.98
C GLU A 207 8.18 22.02 -17.40
N GLY A 208 6.91 22.34 -17.69
CA GLY A 208 6.28 22.06 -18.98
C GLY A 208 5.90 20.59 -19.22
N ALA A 209 6.26 19.66 -18.33
CA ALA A 209 5.84 18.27 -18.46
C ALA A 209 4.34 18.11 -18.15
N TRP A 210 3.67 17.35 -18.99
CA TRP A 210 2.24 17.03 -18.85
C TRP A 210 2.00 15.58 -19.30
N PRO A 211 0.99 14.88 -18.76
CA PRO A 211 0.63 13.57 -19.28
C PRO A 211 0.18 13.71 -20.74
N GLN A 212 0.51 12.69 -21.54
CA GLN A 212 0.13 12.60 -22.94
C GLN A 212 -1.14 11.77 -23.05
N VAL A 213 -2.07 12.18 -23.92
CA VAL A 213 -3.33 11.47 -24.21
C VAL A 213 -3.54 11.34 -25.72
N PRO A 214 -4.49 10.52 -26.22
CA PRO A 214 -4.72 10.39 -27.64
C PRO A 214 -5.19 11.71 -28.25
N GLU A 215 -5.03 11.84 -29.56
CA GLU A 215 -5.55 13.00 -30.31
C GLU A 215 -7.05 13.20 -30.05
N GLY A 216 -7.49 14.45 -29.98
CA GLY A 216 -8.86 14.79 -29.60
C GLY A 216 -9.11 14.87 -28.10
N PHE A 217 -8.16 14.45 -27.24
CA PHE A 217 -8.26 14.57 -25.78
C PHE A 217 -7.34 15.65 -25.22
N LYS A 218 -7.73 16.17 -24.05
CA LYS A 218 -6.98 17.16 -23.28
C LYS A 218 -6.90 16.74 -21.82
N VAL A 219 -5.71 16.88 -21.22
CA VAL A 219 -5.48 16.70 -19.78
C VAL A 219 -5.38 18.06 -19.09
N GLU A 220 -6.00 18.18 -17.92
CA GLU A 220 -5.92 19.34 -17.03
C GLU A 220 -5.69 18.89 -15.58
N GLN A 221 -5.19 19.78 -14.72
CA GLN A 221 -5.20 19.54 -13.27
C GLN A 221 -6.55 19.94 -12.70
N TYR A 222 -7.26 18.98 -12.10
CA TYR A 222 -8.51 19.20 -11.39
C TYR A 222 -8.25 19.74 -9.98
N ALA A 223 -7.34 19.08 -9.24
CA ALA A 223 -6.91 19.48 -7.90
C ALA A 223 -5.44 19.11 -7.66
N THR A 224 -4.77 19.81 -6.75
CA THR A 224 -3.35 19.62 -6.39
C THR A 224 -3.16 19.83 -4.89
N GLY A 225 -2.04 19.37 -4.32
CA GLY A 225 -1.76 19.53 -2.89
C GLY A 225 -2.60 18.56 -2.03
N LEU A 226 -2.87 17.39 -2.59
CA LEU A 226 -3.41 16.26 -1.85
C LEU A 226 -2.28 15.58 -1.08
N ASP A 227 -2.64 14.71 -0.14
CA ASP A 227 -1.70 13.92 0.64
C ASP A 227 -1.91 12.45 0.30
N ASN A 228 -1.10 11.93 -0.63
CA ASN A 228 -1.18 10.55 -1.11
C ASN A 228 -2.62 10.15 -1.53
N PRO A 229 -3.23 10.83 -2.52
CA PRO A 229 -4.59 10.50 -2.97
C PRO A 229 -4.65 9.13 -3.63
N ARG A 230 -5.53 8.25 -3.10
CA ARG A 230 -5.67 6.87 -3.56
C ARG A 230 -6.96 6.69 -4.34
N ILE A 231 -7.99 6.03 -3.77
CA ILE A 231 -9.23 5.80 -4.52
C ILE A 231 -9.94 7.13 -4.83
N ILE A 232 -10.62 7.18 -5.96
CA ILE A 232 -11.52 8.26 -6.33
C ILE A 232 -12.89 7.70 -6.73
N ARG A 233 -13.97 8.34 -6.27
CA ARG A 233 -15.34 7.93 -6.53
C ARG A 233 -16.22 9.13 -6.78
N THR A 234 -17.01 9.08 -7.85
CA THR A 234 -18.07 10.05 -8.11
C THR A 234 -19.32 9.65 -7.33
N ALA A 235 -19.77 10.50 -6.43
CA ALA A 235 -21.02 10.33 -5.71
C ALA A 235 -22.22 10.52 -6.64
N PRO A 236 -23.41 9.97 -6.33
CA PRO A 236 -24.60 10.11 -7.18
C PRO A 236 -25.06 11.57 -7.41
N ASN A 237 -24.70 12.50 -6.53
CA ASN A 237 -24.96 13.93 -6.71
C ASN A 237 -23.89 14.67 -7.52
N GLY A 238 -22.83 13.96 -7.93
CA GLY A 238 -21.71 14.47 -8.71
C GLY A 238 -20.54 15.04 -7.90
N ASP A 239 -20.56 14.97 -6.57
CA ASP A 239 -19.37 15.28 -5.78
C ASP A 239 -18.30 14.20 -5.96
N ILE A 240 -17.04 14.58 -5.88
CA ILE A 240 -15.90 13.67 -6.03
C ILE A 240 -15.32 13.37 -4.66
N PHE A 241 -15.31 12.10 -4.27
CA PHE A 241 -14.73 11.62 -3.01
C PHE A 241 -13.37 10.99 -3.28
N VAL A 242 -12.38 11.31 -2.44
CA VAL A 242 -11.02 10.78 -2.55
C VAL A 242 -10.55 10.30 -1.18
N ALA A 243 -10.03 9.07 -1.13
CA ALA A 243 -9.35 8.57 0.06
C ALA A 243 -7.89 9.05 0.06
N GLU A 244 -7.46 9.68 1.15
CA GLU A 244 -6.06 9.97 1.43
C GLU A 244 -5.57 8.96 2.46
N THR A 245 -5.10 7.83 1.96
CA THR A 245 -4.82 6.64 2.78
C THR A 245 -3.81 6.93 3.88
N GLN A 246 -2.69 7.59 3.57
CA GLN A 246 -1.67 7.89 4.58
C GLN A 246 -2.14 8.93 5.60
N ALA A 247 -2.93 9.90 5.16
CA ALA A 247 -3.49 10.94 6.03
C ALA A 247 -4.67 10.43 6.88
N GLY A 248 -5.17 9.22 6.63
CA GLY A 248 -6.28 8.62 7.38
C GLY A 248 -7.60 9.36 7.19
N ASN A 249 -7.84 9.96 6.02
CA ASN A 249 -9.03 10.79 5.77
C ASN A 249 -9.68 10.56 4.40
N VAL A 250 -10.92 11.02 4.26
CA VAL A 250 -11.65 11.11 2.99
C VAL A 250 -11.95 12.58 2.71
N ARG A 251 -11.55 13.07 1.54
CA ARG A 251 -11.85 14.42 1.04
C ARG A 251 -13.03 14.40 0.06
N VAL A 252 -13.74 15.53 -0.01
CA VAL A 252 -14.82 15.78 -0.97
C VAL A 252 -14.51 17.03 -1.77
N PHE A 253 -14.69 16.95 -3.09
CA PHE A 253 -14.52 18.03 -4.03
C PHE A 253 -15.83 18.24 -4.78
N ARG A 254 -16.25 19.50 -4.89
CA ARG A 254 -17.47 19.88 -5.59
C ARG A 254 -17.19 20.89 -6.68
N GLY A 255 -17.74 20.60 -7.86
CA GLY A 255 -17.70 21.47 -9.03
C GLY A 255 -16.88 20.89 -10.18
N MET A 256 -17.28 21.26 -11.39
CA MET A 256 -16.63 20.94 -12.66
C MET A 256 -16.56 22.20 -13.53
N PRO A 257 -15.56 22.37 -14.42
CA PRO A 257 -14.42 21.47 -14.65
C PRO A 257 -13.32 21.59 -13.58
N LYS A 258 -13.49 22.47 -12.58
CA LYS A 258 -12.61 22.64 -11.42
C LYS A 258 -13.46 22.69 -10.14
N PRO A 259 -12.93 22.23 -9.00
CA PRO A 259 -13.66 22.32 -7.75
C PRO A 259 -13.76 23.78 -7.29
N TYR A 260 -14.96 24.22 -6.90
CA TYR A 260 -15.17 25.50 -6.21
C TYR A 260 -15.28 25.33 -4.70
N GLN A 261 -15.42 24.08 -4.22
CA GLN A 261 -15.47 23.73 -2.81
C GLN A 261 -14.70 22.44 -2.58
N MET A 262 -13.95 22.40 -1.48
CA MET A 262 -13.22 21.23 -1.00
C MET A 262 -13.43 21.13 0.50
N ALA A 263 -13.66 19.92 1.00
CA ALA A 263 -13.87 19.66 2.41
C ALA A 263 -13.26 18.31 2.81
N ARG A 264 -13.05 18.14 4.10
CA ARG A 264 -12.74 16.83 4.68
C ARG A 264 -14.05 16.21 5.14
N PHE A 265 -14.43 15.09 4.53
CA PHE A 265 -15.66 14.40 4.87
C PHE A 265 -15.54 13.61 6.17
N ALA A 266 -14.46 12.84 6.32
CA ALA A 266 -14.17 12.05 7.51
C ALA A 266 -12.65 11.95 7.74
N ASP A 267 -12.23 11.77 9.00
CA ASP A 267 -10.85 11.48 9.40
C ASP A 267 -10.78 10.47 10.56
N GLY A 268 -9.56 10.19 11.02
CA GLY A 268 -9.30 9.18 12.05
C GLY A 268 -9.48 7.75 11.54
N LEU A 269 -9.44 7.57 10.22
CA LEU A 269 -9.60 6.28 9.55
C LEU A 269 -8.25 5.54 9.47
N ASN A 270 -8.30 4.22 9.51
CA ASN A 270 -7.10 3.37 9.48
C ASN A 270 -6.75 2.99 8.03
N GLU A 271 -5.83 3.75 7.42
CA GLU A 271 -5.40 3.57 6.02
C GLU A 271 -6.61 3.38 5.08
N PRO A 272 -7.56 4.33 5.00
CA PRO A 272 -8.77 4.17 4.20
C PRO A 272 -8.41 4.04 2.73
N PHE A 273 -9.06 3.12 2.03
CA PHE A 273 -8.95 2.97 0.58
C PHE A 273 -10.34 2.99 -0.05
N GLY A 274 -11.15 1.93 0.09
CA GLY A 274 -12.44 1.81 -0.60
C GLY A 274 -13.45 2.87 -0.18
N ILE A 275 -14.24 3.35 -1.13
CA ILE A 275 -15.37 4.27 -0.90
C ILE A 275 -16.54 3.79 -1.76
N ASN A 276 -17.74 3.68 -1.17
CA ASN A 276 -18.95 3.45 -1.97
C ASN A 276 -20.22 3.97 -1.27
N PHE A 277 -21.30 4.16 -2.02
CA PHE A 277 -22.54 4.80 -1.57
C PHE A 277 -23.67 3.76 -1.48
N TYR A 278 -24.44 3.79 -0.38
CA TYR A 278 -25.49 2.81 -0.11
C TYR A 278 -26.79 3.44 0.39
N PRO A 279 -27.98 2.99 -0.04
CA PRO A 279 -28.19 2.01 -1.12
C PRO A 279 -27.73 2.56 -2.48
N PRO A 280 -27.39 1.68 -3.44
CA PRO A 280 -27.07 2.10 -4.80
C PRO A 280 -28.21 2.92 -5.41
N GLY A 281 -27.86 3.87 -6.27
CA GLY A 281 -28.81 4.74 -6.95
C GLY A 281 -28.70 6.21 -6.53
N PRO A 282 -29.67 7.06 -6.92
CA PRO A 282 -29.51 8.51 -6.87
C PRO A 282 -29.56 9.11 -5.47
N ASN A 283 -30.03 8.38 -4.46
CA ASN A 283 -30.28 8.92 -3.11
C ASN A 283 -29.72 8.00 -2.01
N PRO A 284 -28.38 7.81 -1.96
CA PRO A 284 -27.76 7.02 -0.92
C PRO A 284 -28.02 7.62 0.47
N LYS A 285 -27.96 6.76 1.48
CA LYS A 285 -28.12 7.08 2.91
C LYS A 285 -26.83 6.93 3.69
N TRP A 286 -25.81 6.33 3.07
CA TRP A 286 -24.55 6.00 3.71
C TRP A 286 -23.39 6.15 2.74
N VAL A 287 -22.25 6.57 3.25
CA VAL A 287 -20.93 6.37 2.63
C VAL A 287 -20.24 5.26 3.40
N TYR A 288 -19.87 4.20 2.71
CA TYR A 288 -19.06 3.10 3.23
C TYR A 288 -17.60 3.37 2.91
N VAL A 289 -16.73 3.07 3.87
CA VAL A 289 -15.28 3.21 3.75
C VAL A 289 -14.60 1.90 4.15
N GLY A 290 -13.72 1.40 3.29
CA GLY A 290 -12.88 0.25 3.56
C GLY A 290 -11.55 0.69 4.15
N ASN A 291 -11.36 0.45 5.45
CA ASN A 291 -10.08 0.56 6.14
C ASN A 291 -9.27 -0.72 5.97
N THR A 292 -7.97 -0.67 6.21
CA THR A 292 -7.07 -1.85 6.10
C THR A 292 -7.54 -3.09 6.87
N ASP A 293 -8.25 -2.89 8.00
CA ASP A 293 -8.69 -3.92 8.94
C ASP A 293 -10.20 -3.99 9.15
N SER A 294 -10.99 -3.15 8.48
CA SER A 294 -12.43 -3.05 8.74
C SER A 294 -13.20 -2.36 7.62
N VAL A 295 -14.50 -2.60 7.58
CA VAL A 295 -15.45 -1.73 6.88
C VAL A 295 -16.17 -0.87 7.91
N VAL A 296 -16.27 0.43 7.63
CA VAL A 296 -17.09 1.36 8.40
C VAL A 296 -18.05 2.10 7.47
N ARG A 297 -19.07 2.75 8.04
CA ARG A 297 -19.95 3.66 7.29
C ARG A 297 -20.29 4.92 8.06
N PHE A 298 -20.70 5.94 7.33
CA PHE A 298 -21.15 7.23 7.84
C PHE A 298 -22.56 7.54 7.31
N PRO A 299 -23.49 8.06 8.14
CA PRO A 299 -24.75 8.57 7.62
C PRO A 299 -24.50 9.68 6.61
N TYR A 300 -25.20 9.62 5.48
CA TYR A 300 -24.98 10.51 4.34
C TYR A 300 -26.31 10.90 3.69
N GLN A 301 -26.35 12.12 3.16
CA GLN A 301 -27.32 12.59 2.20
C GLN A 301 -26.58 13.35 1.10
N ASN A 302 -27.13 13.31 -0.11
CA ASN A 302 -26.58 14.08 -1.22
C ASN A 302 -26.32 15.53 -0.82
N GLY A 303 -25.12 15.99 -1.09
CA GLY A 303 -24.69 17.35 -0.77
C GLY A 303 -23.89 17.47 0.52
N ASP A 304 -23.83 16.43 1.36
CA ASP A 304 -22.98 16.46 2.56
C ASP A 304 -21.51 16.52 2.17
N THR A 305 -20.81 17.51 2.73
CA THR A 305 -19.35 17.66 2.60
C THR A 305 -18.61 17.21 3.86
N GLU A 306 -19.34 16.85 4.90
CA GLU A 306 -18.85 16.38 6.20
C GLU A 306 -19.75 15.23 6.68
N ALA A 307 -19.15 14.24 7.35
CA ALA A 307 -19.89 13.12 7.91
C ALA A 307 -20.87 13.60 9.00
N ARG A 308 -22.13 13.13 8.95
CA ARG A 308 -23.19 13.55 9.89
C ARG A 308 -23.05 12.98 11.30
N GLY A 309 -22.08 12.11 11.53
CA GLY A 309 -21.88 11.42 12.80
C GLY A 309 -20.62 10.56 12.79
N PRO A 310 -20.30 9.88 13.90
CA PRO A 310 -19.12 9.03 14.00
C PRO A 310 -19.21 7.82 13.06
N ALA A 311 -18.05 7.25 12.74
CA ALA A 311 -17.95 6.01 11.99
C ALA A 311 -18.72 4.88 12.68
N GLN A 312 -19.58 4.18 11.93
CA GLN A 312 -20.24 2.97 12.36
C GLN A 312 -19.47 1.77 11.82
N HIS A 313 -19.01 0.89 12.71
CA HIS A 313 -18.38 -0.37 12.32
C HIS A 313 -19.38 -1.30 11.64
N ILE A 314 -18.93 -1.99 10.58
CA ILE A 314 -19.74 -2.92 9.78
C ILE A 314 -19.14 -4.33 9.82
N ALA A 315 -17.85 -4.46 9.54
CA ALA A 315 -17.19 -5.76 9.51
C ALA A 315 -15.71 -5.63 9.85
N ASP A 316 -15.17 -6.66 10.49
CA ASP A 316 -13.73 -6.84 10.64
C ASP A 316 -13.14 -7.53 9.40
N LEU A 317 -11.95 -7.10 9.00
CA LEU A 317 -11.19 -7.67 7.89
C LEU A 317 -9.78 -8.04 8.35
N PRO A 318 -9.09 -8.97 7.66
CA PRO A 318 -7.69 -9.22 7.92
C PRO A 318 -6.84 -7.95 7.72
N GLY A 319 -6.31 -7.41 8.81
CA GLY A 319 -5.38 -6.28 8.83
C GLY A 319 -3.89 -6.69 8.78
N GLY A 320 -3.02 -5.73 8.45
CA GLY A 320 -1.57 -5.94 8.33
C GLY A 320 -1.15 -6.73 7.08
N GLY A 321 0.13 -7.12 7.00
CA GLY A 321 0.70 -7.79 5.83
C GLY A 321 1.20 -6.82 4.75
N GLY A 322 1.31 -7.31 3.50
CA GLY A 322 1.78 -6.54 2.35
C GLY A 322 0.71 -5.67 1.67
N HIS A 323 -0.54 -6.15 1.58
CA HIS A 323 -1.63 -5.44 0.90
C HIS A 323 -2.67 -4.89 1.89
N SER A 324 -2.78 -3.55 1.97
CA SER A 324 -3.69 -2.84 2.88
C SER A 324 -4.98 -2.31 2.25
N THR A 325 -5.10 -2.28 0.92
CA THR A 325 -6.28 -1.75 0.23
C THR A 325 -7.51 -2.63 0.43
N ARG A 326 -8.67 -2.03 0.72
CA ARG A 326 -9.98 -2.71 0.83
C ARG A 326 -11.03 -1.94 0.04
N ASP A 327 -11.22 -2.26 -1.23
CA ASP A 327 -12.30 -1.65 -2.00
C ASP A 327 -13.66 -2.31 -1.75
N ILE A 328 -14.73 -1.56 -1.94
CA ILE A 328 -16.11 -1.95 -1.65
C ILE A 328 -16.97 -1.74 -2.90
N GLN A 329 -17.73 -2.75 -3.30
CA GLN A 329 -18.73 -2.65 -4.36
C GLN A 329 -20.05 -3.28 -3.93
N PHE A 330 -21.17 -2.58 -4.13
CA PHE A 330 -22.49 -3.16 -3.87
C PHE A 330 -23.03 -3.85 -5.12
N SER A 331 -23.81 -4.92 -4.95
CA SER A 331 -24.60 -5.48 -6.04
C SER A 331 -25.59 -4.42 -6.56
N PRO A 332 -25.95 -4.44 -7.85
CA PRO A 332 -26.89 -3.45 -8.42
C PRO A 332 -28.24 -3.37 -7.68
N ASP A 333 -28.71 -4.50 -7.13
CA ASP A 333 -29.94 -4.57 -6.33
C ASP A 333 -29.77 -4.15 -4.86
N GLY A 334 -28.54 -3.81 -4.45
CA GLY A 334 -28.19 -3.40 -3.10
C GLY A 334 -28.26 -4.51 -2.05
N LYS A 335 -28.47 -5.78 -2.44
CA LYS A 335 -28.61 -6.87 -1.46
C LYS A 335 -27.29 -7.38 -0.92
N LYS A 336 -26.19 -7.18 -1.64
CA LYS A 336 -24.86 -7.68 -1.29
C LYS A 336 -23.81 -6.59 -1.36
N MET A 337 -22.81 -6.72 -0.50
CA MET A 337 -21.61 -5.90 -0.45
C MET A 337 -20.40 -6.81 -0.70
N PHE A 338 -19.65 -6.52 -1.75
CA PHE A 338 -18.38 -7.16 -2.06
C PHE A 338 -17.25 -6.32 -1.48
N VAL A 339 -16.30 -6.97 -0.80
CA VAL A 339 -15.13 -6.33 -0.23
C VAL A 339 -13.90 -7.07 -0.71
N SER A 340 -12.98 -6.37 -1.36
CA SER A 340 -11.74 -6.97 -1.81
C SER A 340 -10.68 -7.00 -0.70
N VAL A 341 -10.01 -8.14 -0.53
CA VAL A 341 -8.96 -8.33 0.48
C VAL A 341 -7.72 -8.98 -0.14
N GLY A 342 -6.67 -8.19 -0.35
CA GLY A 342 -5.38 -8.69 -0.85
C GLY A 342 -4.64 -9.61 0.13
N SER A 343 -3.70 -10.39 -0.42
CA SER A 343 -2.82 -11.31 0.31
C SER A 343 -1.99 -10.59 1.37
N GLY A 344 -1.64 -11.31 2.44
CA GLY A 344 -0.75 -10.82 3.49
C GLY A 344 0.73 -10.90 3.11
N SER A 345 1.05 -11.59 2.02
CA SER A 345 2.40 -11.92 1.56
C SER A 345 2.49 -11.92 0.04
N ASN A 346 3.71 -12.10 -0.49
CA ASN A 346 3.89 -12.24 -1.92
C ASN A 346 3.32 -13.57 -2.46
N VAL A 347 3.68 -14.69 -1.81
CA VAL A 347 3.35 -16.05 -2.25
C VAL A 347 3.33 -17.07 -1.09
N ASP A 348 2.99 -16.67 0.13
CA ASP A 348 2.91 -17.67 1.22
C ASP A 348 1.72 -18.61 1.01
N ASP A 349 1.88 -19.84 1.48
CA ASP A 349 0.85 -20.88 1.34
C ASP A 349 -0.22 -20.71 2.44
N PRO A 350 -1.49 -20.45 2.10
CA PRO A 350 -2.55 -20.27 3.09
C PRO A 350 -2.82 -21.52 3.93
N ASP A 351 -2.53 -22.72 3.42
CA ASP A 351 -2.68 -23.97 4.17
C ASP A 351 -1.79 -24.04 5.41
N THR A 352 -0.66 -23.33 5.39
CA THR A 352 0.33 -23.34 6.47
C THR A 352 0.56 -21.97 7.09
N THR A 353 -0.16 -20.95 6.62
CA THR A 353 0.04 -19.55 7.02
C THR A 353 -1.28 -18.94 7.49
N PRO A 354 -1.65 -19.07 8.79
CA PRO A 354 -2.97 -18.64 9.29
C PRO A 354 -3.33 -17.17 9.03
N ARG A 355 -2.33 -16.30 8.86
CA ARG A 355 -2.54 -14.87 8.57
C ARG A 355 -3.11 -14.62 7.16
N GLU A 356 -3.04 -15.61 6.28
CA GLU A 356 -3.59 -15.57 4.91
C GLU A 356 -5.06 -15.98 4.85
N LYS A 357 -5.67 -16.34 6.00
CA LYS A 357 -7.11 -16.64 6.04
C LYS A 357 -7.93 -15.42 5.62
N ASN A 358 -8.89 -15.63 4.72
CA ASN A 358 -9.78 -14.61 4.16
C ASN A 358 -9.01 -13.51 3.41
N ARG A 359 -7.92 -13.86 2.74
CA ARG A 359 -7.06 -12.97 1.96
C ARG A 359 -6.79 -13.56 0.59
N ALA A 360 -6.41 -12.68 -0.34
CA ALA A 360 -6.43 -12.98 -1.77
C ALA A 360 -7.83 -13.39 -2.24
N ASP A 361 -8.84 -12.76 -1.65
CA ASP A 361 -10.24 -13.08 -1.77
C ASP A 361 -11.05 -11.83 -2.10
N VAL A 362 -12.15 -12.03 -2.84
CA VAL A 362 -13.29 -11.12 -2.81
C VAL A 362 -14.29 -11.72 -1.84
N LEU A 363 -14.60 -11.00 -0.76
CA LEU A 363 -15.57 -11.41 0.25
C LEU A 363 -16.94 -10.83 -0.07
N GLU A 364 -18.01 -11.56 0.18
CA GLU A 364 -19.39 -11.08 0.08
C GLU A 364 -20.01 -11.01 1.49
N PHE A 365 -20.74 -9.94 1.75
CA PHE A 365 -21.53 -9.69 2.96
C PHE A 365 -22.94 -9.23 2.59
N ASN A 366 -23.87 -9.33 3.55
CA ASN A 366 -25.01 -8.41 3.54
C ASN A 366 -24.53 -6.98 3.86
N PRO A 367 -25.22 -5.90 3.43
CA PRO A 367 -24.76 -4.52 3.64
C PRO A 367 -24.59 -4.10 5.11
N ASP A 368 -25.15 -4.84 6.06
CA ASP A 368 -24.96 -4.63 7.50
C ASP A 368 -23.73 -5.36 8.08
N GLY A 369 -22.98 -6.10 7.25
CA GLY A 369 -21.80 -6.85 7.64
C GLY A 369 -22.07 -8.31 8.05
N SER A 370 -23.32 -8.76 8.02
CA SER A 370 -23.68 -10.15 8.31
C SER A 370 -23.43 -11.10 7.11
N ASP A 371 -23.52 -12.40 7.37
CA ASP A 371 -23.44 -13.48 6.37
C ASP A 371 -22.21 -13.44 5.45
N MET A 372 -21.05 -13.17 6.04
CA MET A 372 -19.78 -13.18 5.31
C MET A 372 -19.52 -14.56 4.67
N ARG A 373 -19.18 -14.54 3.38
CA ARG A 373 -18.62 -15.70 2.66
C ARG A 373 -17.51 -15.27 1.71
N ILE A 374 -16.72 -16.24 1.26
CA ILE A 374 -15.80 -16.06 0.13
C ILE A 374 -16.64 -16.09 -1.15
N PHE A 375 -16.60 -15.00 -1.93
CA PHE A 375 -17.22 -14.93 -3.25
C PHE A 375 -16.29 -15.49 -4.31
N ALA A 376 -15.03 -15.08 -4.31
CA ALA A 376 -13.97 -15.61 -5.19
C ALA A 376 -12.64 -15.62 -4.45
N TYR A 377 -11.72 -16.49 -4.86
CA TYR A 377 -10.46 -16.72 -4.16
C TYR A 377 -9.27 -16.95 -5.10
N GLY A 378 -8.07 -16.88 -4.54
CA GLY A 378 -6.82 -17.00 -5.30
C GLY A 378 -6.53 -15.81 -6.20
N ILE A 379 -7.06 -14.63 -5.84
CA ILE A 379 -6.81 -13.35 -6.51
C ILE A 379 -5.83 -12.56 -5.64
N ARG A 380 -4.52 -12.63 -5.93
CA ARG A 380 -3.44 -12.14 -5.03
C ARG A 380 -3.76 -10.77 -4.41
N ASN A 381 -4.10 -9.79 -5.24
CA ASN A 381 -4.50 -8.48 -4.78
C ASN A 381 -5.48 -7.86 -5.78
N CYS A 382 -6.76 -8.21 -5.65
CA CYS A 382 -7.83 -7.48 -6.31
C CYS A 382 -7.91 -6.08 -5.67
N VAL A 383 -7.49 -5.03 -6.37
CA VAL A 383 -7.31 -3.73 -5.71
C VAL A 383 -8.60 -2.93 -5.68
N GLU A 384 -9.21 -2.75 -6.85
CA GLU A 384 -10.41 -1.96 -7.03
C GLU A 384 -11.46 -2.76 -7.79
N LEU A 385 -12.71 -2.64 -7.35
CA LEU A 385 -13.86 -3.34 -7.89
C LEU A 385 -14.72 -2.37 -8.71
N ALA A 386 -15.28 -2.85 -9.80
CA ALA A 386 -16.31 -2.14 -10.56
C ALA A 386 -17.39 -3.12 -11.02
N THR A 387 -18.61 -2.63 -11.22
CA THR A 387 -19.67 -3.43 -11.86
C THR A 387 -19.79 -3.01 -13.31
N ASN A 388 -19.73 -3.98 -14.22
CA ASN A 388 -20.01 -3.75 -15.63
C ASN A 388 -21.50 -3.36 -15.76
N PRO A 389 -21.82 -2.14 -16.23
CA PRO A 389 -23.21 -1.68 -16.30
C PRO A 389 -24.04 -2.42 -17.36
N MET A 390 -23.39 -3.03 -18.38
CA MET A 390 -24.07 -3.79 -19.42
C MET A 390 -24.46 -5.19 -18.95
N THR A 391 -23.57 -5.88 -18.23
CA THR A 391 -23.75 -7.30 -17.87
C THR A 391 -24.14 -7.51 -16.41
N GLY A 392 -23.89 -6.52 -15.55
CA GLY A 392 -24.03 -6.64 -14.10
C GLY A 392 -22.92 -7.44 -13.41
N GLU A 393 -21.90 -7.87 -14.16
CA GLU A 393 -20.78 -8.65 -13.63
C GLU A 393 -19.87 -7.76 -12.76
N LEU A 394 -19.32 -8.34 -11.70
CA LEU A 394 -18.26 -7.73 -10.90
C LEU A 394 -16.93 -7.88 -11.64
N TRP A 395 -16.12 -6.83 -11.68
CA TRP A 395 -14.80 -6.80 -12.31
C TRP A 395 -13.76 -6.28 -11.34
N CYS A 396 -12.50 -6.65 -11.57
CA CYS A 396 -11.39 -6.23 -10.74
C CYS A 396 -10.08 -5.97 -11.51
N SER A 397 -9.31 -4.98 -11.07
CA SER A 397 -7.89 -4.80 -11.37
C SER A 397 -7.02 -5.56 -10.36
N VAL A 398 -6.01 -6.30 -10.83
CA VAL A 398 -5.25 -7.23 -9.98
C VAL A 398 -3.75 -7.03 -10.08
N ASN A 399 -3.06 -7.00 -8.93
CA ASN A 399 -1.60 -7.11 -8.87
C ASN A 399 -1.16 -8.54 -8.59
N GLU A 400 -0.37 -9.08 -9.50
CA GLU A 400 0.18 -10.41 -9.44
C GLU A 400 1.52 -10.49 -8.70
N ARG A 401 1.99 -11.74 -8.55
CA ARG A 401 3.13 -12.09 -7.71
C ARG A 401 4.46 -11.61 -8.26
N ASP A 402 5.31 -11.22 -7.33
CA ASP A 402 6.67 -10.82 -7.58
C ASP A 402 7.61 -12.04 -7.63
N GLY A 403 8.74 -11.88 -8.30
CA GLY A 403 9.90 -12.76 -8.12
C GLY A 403 10.17 -13.77 -9.23
N LEU A 404 9.34 -13.84 -10.28
CA LEU A 404 9.50 -14.83 -11.35
C LEU A 404 10.20 -14.29 -12.62
N GLY A 405 10.60 -13.02 -12.63
CA GLY A 405 11.35 -12.38 -13.73
C GLY A 405 10.66 -11.12 -14.25
N ASP A 406 11.27 -10.44 -15.21
CA ASP A 406 10.80 -9.13 -15.69
C ASP A 406 9.49 -9.22 -16.48
N ASN A 407 9.25 -10.35 -17.13
CA ASN A 407 8.10 -10.58 -17.99
C ASN A 407 7.20 -11.72 -17.46
N LEU A 408 7.21 -11.94 -16.14
CA LEU A 408 6.32 -12.89 -15.47
C LEU A 408 6.13 -12.52 -13.98
N VAL A 409 4.93 -12.53 -13.41
CA VAL A 409 3.61 -12.89 -13.97
C VAL A 409 2.86 -11.61 -14.39
N PRO A 410 2.13 -11.61 -15.53
CA PRO A 410 1.21 -10.53 -15.88
C PRO A 410 0.28 -10.14 -14.73
N ASP A 411 0.18 -8.83 -14.48
CA ASP A 411 -1.00 -8.28 -13.83
C ASP A 411 -2.21 -8.47 -14.75
N TYR A 412 -3.43 -8.30 -14.24
CA TYR A 412 -4.62 -8.52 -15.07
C TYR A 412 -5.84 -7.73 -14.62
N ILE A 413 -6.80 -7.65 -15.55
CA ILE A 413 -8.15 -7.15 -15.32
C ILE A 413 -9.12 -8.25 -15.75
N THR A 414 -10.11 -8.54 -14.91
CA THR A 414 -11.04 -9.66 -15.18
C THR A 414 -12.37 -9.52 -14.48
N HIS A 415 -13.41 -10.16 -15.04
CA HIS A 415 -14.65 -10.39 -14.32
C HIS A 415 -14.44 -11.43 -13.20
N VAL A 416 -15.05 -11.18 -12.06
CA VAL A 416 -14.97 -12.01 -10.86
C VAL A 416 -16.20 -12.92 -10.80
N GLN A 417 -15.96 -14.23 -10.82
CA GLN A 417 -17.01 -15.25 -10.81
C GLN A 417 -17.28 -15.77 -9.39
N ASP A 418 -18.55 -16.02 -9.07
CA ASP A 418 -18.93 -16.67 -7.81
C ASP A 418 -18.34 -18.09 -7.73
N GLY A 419 -17.61 -18.38 -6.66
CA GLY A 419 -16.83 -19.60 -6.46
C GLY A 419 -15.57 -19.71 -7.32
N GLY A 420 -15.21 -18.67 -8.06
CA GLY A 420 -14.07 -18.67 -8.99
C GLY A 420 -12.71 -18.74 -8.27
N PHE A 421 -11.79 -19.53 -8.84
CA PHE A 421 -10.40 -19.64 -8.39
C PHE A 421 -9.45 -19.03 -9.42
N TYR A 422 -8.62 -18.07 -9.03
CA TYR A 422 -7.73 -17.33 -9.95
C TYR A 422 -6.25 -17.70 -9.79
N GLY A 423 -5.97 -18.77 -9.05
CA GLY A 423 -4.67 -19.45 -9.06
C GLY A 423 -3.79 -19.19 -7.84
N TRP A 424 -3.75 -17.97 -7.30
CA TRP A 424 -2.81 -17.64 -6.22
C TRP A 424 -3.04 -18.53 -4.98
N PRO A 425 -1.97 -19.00 -4.29
CA PRO A 425 -0.55 -18.82 -4.63
C PRO A 425 0.02 -19.97 -5.50
N TRP A 426 -0.72 -21.07 -5.68
CA TRP A 426 -0.16 -22.33 -6.20
C TRP A 426 -0.09 -22.38 -7.74
N TRP A 427 -0.99 -21.66 -8.42
CA TRP A 427 -1.11 -21.61 -9.88
C TRP A 427 -1.18 -20.16 -10.36
N TYR A 428 -0.88 -19.90 -11.63
CA TYR A 428 -1.09 -18.61 -12.27
C TYR A 428 -1.59 -18.77 -13.69
N LEU A 429 -2.48 -17.87 -14.12
CA LEU A 429 -2.96 -17.75 -15.50
C LEU A 429 -3.33 -19.12 -16.11
N GLY A 430 -4.30 -19.80 -15.49
CA GLY A 430 -4.65 -21.18 -15.82
C GLY A 430 -3.74 -22.21 -15.17
N SER A 431 -3.35 -23.23 -15.92
CA SER A 431 -2.67 -24.41 -15.42
C SER A 431 -1.16 -24.28 -15.23
N HIS A 432 -0.61 -23.07 -15.05
CA HIS A 432 0.82 -22.87 -14.81
C HIS A 432 1.12 -22.95 -13.32
N GLN A 433 1.85 -23.98 -12.88
CA GLN A 433 2.18 -24.12 -11.46
C GLN A 433 3.24 -23.09 -11.06
N ASP A 434 3.05 -22.41 -9.93
CA ASP A 434 4.12 -21.62 -9.35
C ASP A 434 5.23 -22.56 -8.85
N PRO A 435 6.48 -22.44 -9.35
CA PRO A 435 7.56 -23.35 -9.00
C PRO A 435 7.92 -23.32 -7.51
N ARG A 436 7.54 -22.26 -6.77
CA ARG A 436 7.75 -22.15 -5.32
C ARG A 436 6.78 -23.01 -4.51
N HIS A 437 5.74 -23.54 -5.16
CA HIS A 437 4.72 -24.43 -4.59
C HIS A 437 4.61 -25.76 -5.35
N ALA A 438 5.72 -26.23 -5.90
CA ALA A 438 5.75 -27.46 -6.71
C ALA A 438 5.06 -28.65 -6.02
N GLY A 439 4.15 -29.29 -6.75
CA GLY A 439 3.38 -30.45 -6.28
C GLY A 439 2.19 -30.15 -5.36
N LYS A 440 1.97 -28.90 -4.94
CA LYS A 440 0.81 -28.53 -4.12
C LYS A 440 -0.44 -28.29 -4.96
N HIS A 441 -1.58 -28.66 -4.40
CA HIS A 441 -2.91 -28.55 -4.99
C HIS A 441 -3.03 -28.96 -6.48
N PRO A 442 -2.60 -30.18 -6.86
CA PRO A 442 -2.77 -30.68 -8.22
C PRO A 442 -4.25 -30.71 -8.66
N GLU A 443 -5.19 -30.86 -7.72
CA GLU A 443 -6.64 -30.85 -7.95
C GLU A 443 -7.20 -29.48 -8.38
N LEU A 444 -6.42 -28.40 -8.23
CA LEU A 444 -6.81 -27.04 -8.63
C LEU A 444 -6.28 -26.64 -10.01
N LYS A 445 -5.42 -27.46 -10.63
CA LYS A 445 -4.75 -27.15 -11.91
C LYS A 445 -5.70 -26.67 -13.00
N ASP A 446 -6.77 -27.43 -13.23
CA ASP A 446 -7.73 -27.18 -14.31
C ASP A 446 -8.91 -26.31 -13.85
N LYS A 447 -8.86 -25.78 -12.62
CA LYS A 447 -9.86 -24.86 -12.05
C LYS A 447 -9.40 -23.41 -12.03
N ALA A 448 -8.10 -23.17 -12.12
CA ALA A 448 -7.56 -21.82 -12.16
C ALA A 448 -8.06 -21.11 -13.43
N ILE A 449 -8.82 -20.03 -13.23
CA ILE A 449 -9.39 -19.21 -14.30
C ILE A 449 -8.26 -18.42 -14.96
N VAL A 450 -8.30 -18.34 -16.29
CA VAL A 450 -7.45 -17.43 -17.06
C VAL A 450 -8.16 -16.06 -17.08
N PRO A 451 -7.53 -14.98 -16.62
CA PRO A 451 -8.10 -13.64 -16.64
C PRO A 451 -8.42 -13.14 -18.05
N ASP A 452 -9.42 -12.24 -18.16
CA ASP A 452 -9.90 -11.73 -19.46
C ASP A 452 -8.84 -10.88 -20.20
N VAL A 453 -8.11 -10.04 -19.46
CA VAL A 453 -7.10 -9.13 -20.02
C VAL A 453 -5.80 -9.27 -19.24
N LEU A 454 -4.75 -9.71 -19.93
CA LEU A 454 -3.41 -9.80 -19.37
C LEU A 454 -2.65 -8.49 -19.66
N LEU A 455 -2.11 -7.89 -18.61
CA LEU A 455 -1.35 -6.66 -18.66
C LEU A 455 0.15 -6.95 -18.66
N ASN A 456 0.96 -5.91 -18.89
CA ASN A 456 2.39 -6.07 -18.71
C ASN A 456 2.69 -6.48 -17.24
N PRO A 457 3.58 -7.46 -17.02
CA PRO A 457 3.98 -7.86 -15.68
C PRO A 457 4.52 -6.67 -14.89
N HIS A 458 4.10 -6.58 -13.62
CA HIS A 458 4.49 -5.52 -12.69
C HIS A 458 3.91 -4.13 -13.02
N ASN A 459 2.91 -4.00 -13.89
CA ASN A 459 2.23 -2.73 -14.14
C ASN A 459 1.63 -2.08 -12.87
N ALA A 460 1.30 -2.90 -11.88
CA ALA A 460 0.59 -2.55 -10.67
C ALA A 460 -0.78 -1.88 -10.96
N SER A 461 -1.67 -2.60 -11.63
CA SER A 461 -3.06 -2.16 -11.89
C SER A 461 -3.81 -1.93 -10.58
N LEU A 462 -4.20 -0.69 -10.29
CA LEU A 462 -4.82 -0.33 -9.01
C LEU A 462 -6.28 0.07 -9.14
N GLY A 463 -6.65 0.80 -10.18
CA GLY A 463 -7.99 1.38 -10.33
C GLY A 463 -8.73 0.89 -11.55
N ILE A 464 -10.06 0.93 -11.52
CA ILE A 464 -10.91 0.46 -12.60
C ILE A 464 -12.25 1.22 -12.63
N THR A 465 -12.69 1.62 -13.81
CA THR A 465 -14.05 2.16 -14.01
C THR A 465 -14.57 1.85 -15.41
N PHE A 466 -15.88 1.69 -15.56
CA PHE A 466 -16.53 1.62 -16.87
C PHE A 466 -16.96 3.03 -17.28
N TYR A 467 -16.77 3.37 -18.55
CA TYR A 467 -17.12 4.68 -19.06
C TYR A 467 -18.60 4.76 -19.45
N ASP A 468 -19.39 5.35 -18.56
CA ASP A 468 -20.82 5.64 -18.74
C ASP A 468 -21.11 7.11 -19.15
N GLY A 469 -20.04 7.88 -19.34
CA GLY A 469 -20.12 9.28 -19.78
C GLY A 469 -20.52 9.41 -21.26
N LYS A 470 -20.89 10.63 -21.65
CA LYS A 470 -21.29 10.94 -23.04
C LYS A 470 -20.36 11.93 -23.74
N GLN A 471 -19.30 12.36 -23.07
CA GLN A 471 -18.38 13.37 -23.59
C GLN A 471 -17.39 12.77 -24.58
N PHE A 472 -16.94 11.54 -24.34
CA PHE A 472 -16.00 10.84 -25.21
C PHE A 472 -16.74 10.30 -26.45
N PRO A 473 -16.02 10.05 -27.55
CA PRO A 473 -16.59 9.43 -28.75
C PRO A 473 -17.32 8.11 -28.46
N ALA A 474 -18.30 7.77 -29.29
CA ALA A 474 -19.18 6.62 -29.08
C ALA A 474 -18.45 5.27 -29.00
N GLU A 475 -17.26 5.15 -29.60
CA GLU A 475 -16.45 3.95 -29.47
C GLU A 475 -15.95 3.70 -28.05
N TYR A 476 -15.86 4.72 -27.18
CA TYR A 476 -15.42 4.59 -25.78
C TYR A 476 -16.56 4.25 -24.81
N HIS A 477 -17.81 4.31 -25.26
CA HIS A 477 -18.96 4.07 -24.38
C HIS A 477 -18.96 2.62 -23.93
N GLU A 478 -19.14 2.42 -22.62
CA GLU A 478 -19.08 1.13 -21.94
C GLU A 478 -17.71 0.46 -21.89
N ASP A 479 -16.67 1.08 -22.44
CA ASP A 479 -15.32 0.57 -22.29
C ASP A 479 -14.79 0.78 -20.87
N LEU A 480 -13.83 -0.04 -20.50
CA LEU A 480 -13.21 -0.01 -19.20
C LEU A 480 -11.93 0.82 -19.23
N PHE A 481 -11.67 1.57 -18.18
CA PHE A 481 -10.40 2.27 -17.95
C PHE A 481 -9.76 1.77 -16.66
N ALA A 482 -8.43 1.63 -16.68
CA ALA A 482 -7.67 1.17 -15.52
C ALA A 482 -6.36 1.93 -15.35
N SER A 483 -5.99 2.17 -14.09
CA SER A 483 -4.79 2.92 -13.73
C SER A 483 -3.65 1.98 -13.34
N GLU A 484 -2.52 2.12 -14.01
CA GLU A 484 -1.33 1.30 -13.82
C GLU A 484 -0.28 2.10 -13.04
N HIS A 485 -0.12 1.78 -11.75
CA HIS A 485 0.65 2.57 -10.77
C HIS A 485 2.17 2.53 -10.99
N GLY A 486 2.61 1.54 -11.74
CA GLY A 486 3.97 1.41 -12.22
C GLY A 486 4.83 0.44 -11.41
N SER A 487 5.72 -0.23 -12.12
CA SER A 487 6.53 -1.34 -11.60
C SER A 487 7.58 -0.91 -10.59
N TRP A 488 7.76 -1.73 -9.57
CA TRP A 488 8.94 -1.74 -8.71
C TRP A 488 9.80 -3.00 -8.91
N ASN A 489 9.23 -4.14 -9.31
CA ASN A 489 9.94 -5.41 -9.40
C ASN A 489 10.33 -5.79 -10.85
N ARG A 490 10.90 -4.82 -11.59
CA ARG A 490 11.29 -4.99 -12.99
C ARG A 490 12.54 -4.20 -13.33
N ALA A 491 13.46 -4.80 -14.09
CA ALA A 491 14.76 -4.20 -14.42
C ALA A 491 14.61 -2.91 -15.24
N VAL A 492 13.66 -2.90 -16.18
CA VAL A 492 13.23 -1.69 -16.90
C VAL A 492 11.76 -1.46 -16.60
N ARG A 493 11.43 -0.28 -16.09
CA ARG A 493 10.09 0.00 -15.58
C ARG A 493 9.01 0.03 -16.68
N VAL A 494 7.78 -0.24 -16.27
CA VAL A 494 6.57 -0.28 -17.11
C VAL A 494 5.36 0.16 -16.27
N GLY A 495 4.27 0.54 -16.92
CA GLY A 495 3.08 1.11 -16.29
C GLY A 495 3.25 2.62 -16.11
N TYR A 496 2.82 3.19 -14.98
CA TYR A 496 2.75 4.65 -14.80
C TYR A 496 1.86 5.30 -15.87
N GLU A 497 0.69 4.72 -16.08
CA GLU A 497 -0.24 5.12 -17.14
C GLU A 497 -1.71 4.89 -16.76
N LEU A 498 -2.62 5.49 -17.53
CA LEU A 498 -4.01 5.04 -17.61
C LEU A 498 -4.16 4.26 -18.90
N ILE A 499 -4.81 3.10 -18.86
CA ILE A 499 -5.15 2.29 -20.03
C ILE A 499 -6.66 2.26 -20.27
N ARG A 500 -7.04 1.96 -21.51
CA ARG A 500 -8.41 1.61 -21.92
C ARG A 500 -8.45 0.13 -22.29
N VAL A 501 -9.46 -0.59 -21.84
CA VAL A 501 -9.79 -1.94 -22.29
C VAL A 501 -11.06 -1.84 -23.15
N PRO A 502 -10.94 -1.99 -24.47
CA PRO A 502 -12.09 -2.01 -25.35
C PRO A 502 -12.98 -3.25 -25.09
N LEU A 503 -14.27 -3.03 -24.89
CA LEU A 503 -15.28 -4.10 -24.82
C LEU A 503 -16.07 -4.22 -26.14
N HIS A 504 -15.79 -3.34 -27.11
CA HIS A 504 -16.36 -3.35 -28.46
C HIS A 504 -17.90 -3.33 -28.45
N GLN A 505 -18.49 -2.68 -27.44
CA GLN A 505 -19.94 -2.66 -27.19
C GLN A 505 -20.57 -4.07 -27.06
N THR A 506 -19.77 -5.10 -26.78
CA THR A 506 -20.25 -6.48 -26.57
C THR A 506 -20.45 -6.83 -25.10
N GLY A 507 -19.95 -5.99 -24.19
CA GLY A 507 -19.89 -6.27 -22.76
C GLY A 507 -18.74 -7.19 -22.35
N HIS A 508 -17.95 -7.71 -23.30
CA HIS A 508 -16.86 -8.65 -23.05
C HIS A 508 -15.52 -8.13 -23.59
N ALA A 509 -14.45 -8.35 -22.83
CA ALA A 509 -13.10 -7.95 -23.25
C ALA A 509 -12.53 -8.92 -24.29
N SER A 510 -11.80 -8.39 -25.28
CA SER A 510 -11.11 -9.18 -26.31
C SER A 510 -9.70 -9.63 -25.90
N GLY A 511 -9.28 -9.30 -24.68
CA GLY A 511 -7.92 -9.49 -24.15
C GLY A 511 -6.91 -8.42 -24.58
N GLU A 512 -7.33 -7.40 -25.32
CA GLU A 512 -6.49 -6.26 -25.66
C GLU A 512 -6.73 -5.07 -24.72
N TYR A 513 -5.73 -4.20 -24.64
CA TYR A 513 -5.82 -2.91 -23.98
C TYR A 513 -5.02 -1.86 -24.75
N GLN A 514 -5.29 -0.59 -24.49
CA GLN A 514 -4.68 0.54 -25.16
C GLN A 514 -4.08 1.50 -24.14
N ASP A 515 -2.83 1.90 -24.34
CA ASP A 515 -2.24 3.01 -23.59
C ASP A 515 -3.10 4.26 -23.84
N PHE A 516 -3.58 4.92 -22.78
CA PHE A 516 -4.47 6.07 -22.91
C PHE A 516 -3.81 7.33 -22.36
N MET A 517 -3.38 7.37 -21.10
CA MET A 517 -2.65 8.51 -20.54
C MET A 517 -1.26 8.09 -20.10
N THR A 518 -0.19 8.60 -20.72
CA THR A 518 1.20 8.21 -20.43
C THR A 518 2.10 9.42 -20.14
N GLY A 519 3.41 9.21 -19.99
CA GLY A 519 4.42 10.30 -19.93
C GLY A 519 4.89 10.67 -18.53
N PHE A 520 4.58 9.85 -17.52
CA PHE A 520 4.92 10.09 -16.11
C PHE A 520 6.36 9.72 -15.73
N VAL A 521 7.08 9.02 -16.62
CA VAL A 521 8.42 8.51 -16.38
C VAL A 521 9.47 9.38 -17.05
N ILE A 522 10.49 9.80 -16.30
CA ILE A 522 11.60 10.59 -16.84
C ILE A 522 12.69 9.66 -17.36
N ASP A 523 13.04 8.67 -16.55
CA ASP A 523 14.04 7.65 -16.84
C ASP A 523 13.78 6.42 -15.96
N ASN A 524 14.66 5.43 -16.07
CA ASN A 524 14.56 4.16 -15.36
C ASN A 524 14.91 4.25 -13.86
N GLU A 525 15.05 5.46 -13.29
CA GLU A 525 15.13 5.74 -11.85
C GLU A 525 13.98 6.67 -11.38
N ARG A 526 13.71 7.74 -12.12
CA ARG A 526 12.83 8.85 -11.71
C ARG A 526 11.47 8.86 -12.41
N VAL A 527 10.42 9.10 -11.63
CA VAL A 527 9.04 9.34 -12.10
C VAL A 527 8.50 10.60 -11.46
N TRP A 528 7.54 11.26 -12.09
CA TRP A 528 6.92 12.46 -11.54
C TRP A 528 5.42 12.33 -11.26
N GLY A 529 4.83 11.19 -11.62
CA GLY A 529 3.47 10.81 -11.23
C GLY A 529 3.29 9.29 -11.26
N ARG A 530 2.26 8.83 -10.57
CA ARG A 530 1.88 7.43 -10.37
C ARG A 530 0.35 7.34 -10.27
N PRO A 531 -0.35 7.09 -11.40
CA PRO A 531 -1.80 6.96 -11.43
C PRO A 531 -2.32 5.86 -10.48
N VAL A 532 -3.37 6.13 -9.71
CA VAL A 532 -3.93 5.18 -8.73
C VAL A 532 -5.33 4.72 -9.11
N SER A 533 -6.28 5.64 -9.16
CA SER A 533 -7.70 5.31 -9.37
C SER A 533 -8.30 6.25 -10.41
N VAL A 534 -9.40 5.83 -11.03
CA VAL A 534 -10.08 6.55 -12.10
C VAL A 534 -11.59 6.52 -11.88
N THR A 535 -12.27 7.62 -12.16
CA THR A 535 -13.75 7.69 -12.11
C THR A 535 -14.27 8.56 -13.26
N VAL A 536 -15.51 8.31 -13.68
CA VAL A 536 -16.23 9.20 -14.60
C VAL A 536 -16.84 10.35 -13.81
N ALA A 537 -16.56 11.58 -14.22
CA ALA A 537 -17.06 12.78 -13.59
C ALA A 537 -18.43 13.20 -14.17
N PRO A 538 -19.19 14.08 -13.50
CA PRO A 538 -20.56 14.44 -13.90
C PRO A 538 -20.67 15.12 -15.28
N ASP A 539 -19.60 15.74 -15.75
CA ASP A 539 -19.54 16.36 -17.09
C ASP A 539 -19.13 15.36 -18.18
N GLY A 540 -18.91 14.08 -17.82
CA GLY A 540 -18.46 13.00 -18.70
C GLY A 540 -16.95 12.95 -18.96
N SER A 541 -16.15 13.79 -18.28
CA SER A 541 -14.68 13.64 -18.26
C SER A 541 -14.23 12.50 -17.34
N LEU A 542 -13.00 12.02 -17.51
CA LEU A 542 -12.37 11.13 -16.53
C LEU A 542 -11.59 11.95 -15.50
N LEU A 543 -11.61 11.52 -14.24
CA LEU A 543 -10.72 12.00 -13.19
C LEU A 543 -9.79 10.87 -12.76
N VAL A 544 -8.49 11.16 -12.68
CA VAL A 544 -7.46 10.18 -12.32
C VAL A 544 -6.66 10.70 -11.14
N THR A 545 -6.63 9.97 -10.03
CA THR A 545 -5.75 10.30 -8.90
C THR A 545 -4.32 9.90 -9.19
N ASP A 546 -3.38 10.74 -8.74
CA ASP A 546 -1.95 10.53 -8.89
C ASP A 546 -1.29 10.79 -7.54
N ASP A 547 -0.83 9.72 -6.89
CA ASP A 547 -0.24 9.79 -5.56
C ASP A 547 1.25 10.11 -5.57
N GLY A 548 1.90 10.05 -6.73
CA GLY A 548 3.27 10.54 -6.92
C GLY A 548 3.30 12.05 -7.18
N GLY A 549 2.27 12.58 -7.83
CA GLY A 549 2.10 13.99 -8.16
C GLY A 549 1.22 14.76 -7.18
N ASP A 550 0.66 14.10 -6.15
CA ASP A 550 -0.25 14.67 -5.15
C ASP A 550 -1.40 15.48 -5.76
N CYS A 551 -2.00 14.93 -6.83
CA CYS A 551 -2.96 15.65 -7.65
C CYS A 551 -4.06 14.74 -8.23
N ILE A 552 -5.06 15.39 -8.84
CA ILE A 552 -6.10 14.76 -9.64
C ILE A 552 -6.03 15.34 -11.04
N TRP A 553 -5.86 14.48 -12.04
CA TRP A 553 -5.93 14.83 -13.45
C TRP A 553 -7.37 14.77 -13.94
N ARG A 554 -7.76 15.66 -14.85
CA ARG A 554 -9.02 15.63 -15.60
C ARG A 554 -8.73 15.40 -17.07
N ILE A 555 -9.36 14.41 -17.68
CA ILE A 555 -9.23 14.10 -19.10
C ILE A 555 -10.58 14.34 -19.79
N SER A 556 -10.60 15.28 -20.72
CA SER A 556 -11.80 15.65 -21.49
C SER A 556 -11.59 15.50 -22.99
N TYR A 557 -12.65 15.17 -23.71
CA TYR A 557 -12.63 15.13 -25.18
C TYR A 557 -12.94 16.52 -25.74
N THR A 558 -12.07 17.02 -26.61
CA THR A 558 -12.16 18.32 -27.28
C THR A 558 -12.47 18.21 -28.77
N GLY A 559 -12.35 17.01 -29.37
CA GLY A 559 -12.58 16.76 -30.80
C GLY A 559 -11.62 17.51 -31.73
N LYS A 560 -10.48 17.96 -31.20
CA LYS A 560 -9.46 18.77 -31.87
C LYS A 560 -8.07 18.28 -31.53
#